data_AF-A0A661RYM8-F1
#
_entry.id   AF-A0A661RYM8-F1
#
_cell.length_a   1.000
_cell.length_b   1.000
_cell.length_c   1.000
_cell.angle_alpha   90.00
_cell.angle_beta   90.00
_cell.angle_gamma   90.00
#
_symmetry.space_group_name_H-M   'P 1'
#
loop_
_entity.id
_entity.type
_entity.pdbx_description
1 polymer ?
#
loop_
_entity_poly.entity_id
_entity_poly.type
_entity_poly.pdbx_seq_one_letter_code
_entity_poly.pdbx_strand_id
1 'polypeptide(L)' 'LHGIRSIEIMGNSARLVTHCNKEFIISNSLNSRAGRWLRNKWFVKVCSECRVPGWKIEKYSSTLFKRHQGSMLINDKE' A
#
# COMPACT_ATOMS: atom_id res chain seq x y z
N LEU A 1 4.84 4.77 2.58
CA LEU A 1 3.52 4.40 3.13
C LEU A 1 3.00 5.53 4.00
N HIS A 2 1.79 6.01 3.72
CA HIS A 2 1.10 7.02 4.51
C HIS A 2 -0.10 6.38 5.23
N GLY A 3 -0.45 6.93 6.39
CA GLY A 3 -1.73 6.66 7.03
C GLY A 3 -2.81 7.51 6.36
N ILE A 4 -3.90 6.90 5.93
CA ILE A 4 -5.05 7.59 5.35
C ILE A 4 -5.98 8.02 6.48
N ARG A 5 -6.35 9.30 6.49
CA ARG A 5 -7.28 9.90 7.45
C ARG A 5 -8.72 9.88 6.92
N SER A 6 -8.91 10.24 5.66
CA SER A 6 -10.21 10.19 5.00
C SER A 6 -10.07 9.90 3.51
N ILE A 7 -11.12 9.32 2.96
CA ILE A 7 -11.30 9.08 1.53
C ILE A 7 -12.71 9.52 1.18
N GLU A 8 -12.84 10.40 0.20
CA GLU A 8 -14.10 10.84 -0.37
C GLU A 8 -14.16 10.37 -1.83
N ILE A 9 -15.14 9.53 -2.16
CA ILE A 9 -15.28 8.95 -3.50
C ILE A 9 -16.14 9.88 -4.35
N MET A 10 -15.60 10.31 -5.48
CA MET A 10 -16.18 11.27 -6.41
C MET A 10 -16.32 10.62 -7.80
N GLY A 11 -17.15 9.57 -7.88
CA GLY A 11 -17.32 8.78 -9.10
C GLY A 11 -16.08 7.93 -9.42
N ASN A 12 -15.43 8.20 -10.55
CA ASN A 12 -14.23 7.46 -10.97
C ASN A 12 -12.93 8.00 -10.35
N SER A 13 -13.04 8.96 -9.45
CA SER A 13 -11.91 9.53 -8.71
C SER A 13 -12.22 9.50 -7.21
N ALA A 14 -11.18 9.65 -6.39
CA ALA A 14 -11.33 9.83 -4.96
C ALA A 14 -10.37 10.91 -4.45
N ARG A 15 -10.84 11.74 -3.53
CA ARG A 15 -10.03 12.68 -2.77
C ARG A 15 -9.56 12.00 -1.49
N LEU A 16 -8.25 11.93 -1.30
CA LEU A 16 -7.64 11.36 -0.10
C LEU A 16 -6.97 12.44 0.73
N VAL A 17 -7.19 12.37 2.04
CA VAL A 17 -6.43 13.13 3.04
C VAL A 17 -5.65 12.16 3.90
N THR A 18 -4.36 12.42 4.05
CA THR A 18 -3.46 11.64 4.92
C THR A 18 -3.40 12.21 6.33
N HIS A 19 -2.90 11.43 7.29
CA HIS A 19 -2.64 11.91 8.64
C HIS A 19 -1.55 12.99 8.72
N CYS A 20 -0.68 13.09 7.70
CA CYS A 20 0.27 14.20 7.56
C CYS A 20 -0.30 15.38 6.76
N ASN A 21 -1.63 15.50 6.67
CA ASN A 21 -2.38 16.58 5.99
C ASN A 21 -2.04 16.78 4.51
N LYS A 22 -1.41 15.79 3.87
CA LYS A 22 -1.28 15.79 2.41
C LYS A 22 -2.59 15.35 1.79
N GLU A 23 -2.94 16.03 0.72
CA GLU A 23 -4.18 15.81 -0.01
C GLU A 23 -3.88 15.48 -1.48
N PHE A 24 -4.56 14.46 -2.01
CA PHE A 24 -4.39 14.05 -3.40
C PHE A 24 -5.72 13.59 -4.01
N ILE A 25 -5.91 13.86 -5.29
CA ILE A 25 -6.96 13.24 -6.11
C ILE A 25 -6.35 12.04 -6.81
N ILE A 26 -7.00 10.88 -6.68
CA ILE A 26 -6.60 9.64 -7.36
C ILE A 26 -7.71 9.14 -8.26
N SER A 27 -7.36 8.38 -9.30
CA SER A 27 -8.32 7.66 -10.12
C SER A 27 -8.63 6.27 -9.55
N ASN A 28 -9.88 5.84 -9.68
CA ASN A 28 -10.33 4.49 -9.34
C ASN A 28 -9.96 3.51 -10.46
N SER A 29 -8.67 3.19 -10.58
CA SER A 29 -8.15 2.30 -11.63
C SER A 29 -7.37 1.12 -11.07
N LEU A 30 -7.77 -0.09 -11.48
CA LEU A 30 -7.09 -1.36 -11.17
C LEU A 30 -5.68 -1.44 -11.81
N ASN A 31 -5.44 -0.69 -12.88
CA ASN A 31 -4.20 -0.71 -13.68
C ASN A 31 -3.23 0.44 -13.33
N SER A 32 -3.57 1.26 -12.34
CA SER A 32 -2.72 2.36 -11.90
C SER A 32 -1.37 1.88 -11.33
N ARG A 33 -0.34 2.72 -11.44
CA ARG A 33 0.98 2.49 -10.81
C ARG A 33 0.83 2.31 -9.30
N ALA A 34 0.02 3.15 -8.66
CA ALA A 34 -0.27 3.05 -7.23
C ALA A 34 -0.95 1.70 -6.88
N GLY A 35 -1.94 1.26 -7.66
CA GLY A 35 -2.58 -0.05 -7.47
C GLY A 35 -1.58 -1.20 -7.60
N ARG A 36 -0.67 -1.15 -8.58
CA ARG A 36 0.42 -2.13 -8.73
C ARG A 36 1.35 -2.15 -7.52
N TRP A 37 1.75 -0.97 -7.03
CA TRP A 37 2.62 -0.85 -5.86
C TRP A 37 1.96 -1.38 -4.60
N LEU A 38 0.68 -1.11 -4.39
CA LEU A 38 -0.07 -1.62 -3.25
C LEU A 38 -0.22 -3.15 -3.28
N ARG A 39 -0.42 -3.75 -4.46
CA ARG A 39 -0.47 -5.21 -4.64
C ARG A 39 0.88 -5.87 -4.40
N ASN A 40 1.95 -5.29 -4.95
CA ASN A 40 3.32 -5.80 -4.82
C ASN A 40 4.02 -5.37 -3.52
N LYS A 41 3.35 -4.58 -2.67
CA LYS A 41 3.89 -4.02 -1.42
C LYS A 41 5.17 -3.21 -1.64
N TRP A 42 5.26 -2.52 -2.79
CA TRP A 42 6.41 -1.69 -3.11
C TRP A 42 6.30 -0.32 -2.46
N PHE A 43 7.16 -0.07 -1.47
CA PHE A 43 7.32 1.24 -0.84
C PHE A 43 8.78 1.44 -0.42
N VAL A 44 9.25 2.69 -0.45
CA VAL A 44 10.63 3.04 -0.05
C VAL A 44 10.73 3.21 1.46
N LYS A 45 9.81 3.97 2.06
CA LYS A 45 9.79 4.24 3.51
C LYS A 45 8.37 4.47 4.02
N VAL A 46 8.16 4.28 5.32
CA VAL A 46 6.95 4.71 6.02
C VAL A 46 7.08 6.19 6.38
N CYS A 47 6.00 6.95 6.26
CA CYS A 47 5.97 8.35 6.64
C CYS A 47 6.00 8.49 8.16
N SER A 48 7.01 9.20 8.69
CA SER A 48 7.19 9.45 10.12
C SER A 48 6.07 10.30 10.72
N GLU A 49 5.62 11.34 10.01
CA GLU A 49 4.54 12.23 10.44
C GLU A 49 3.20 11.51 10.58
N CYS A 50 2.92 10.54 9.71
CA CYS A 50 1.70 9.74 9.80
C CYS A 50 1.66 8.82 11.02
N ARG A 51 2.79 8.57 11.69
CA ARG A 51 2.92 7.69 12.86
C ARG A 51 2.14 6.38 12.70
N VAL A 52 2.34 5.71 11.56
CA VAL A 52 1.63 4.46 11.25
C VAL A 52 2.03 3.40 12.30
N PRO A 53 1.09 2.81 13.05
CA PRO A 53 1.42 1.83 14.09
C PRO A 53 2.15 0.60 13.52
N GLY A 54 3.10 0.06 14.29
CA GLY A 54 3.91 -1.11 13.91
C GLY A 54 3.08 -2.30 13.45
N TRP A 55 2.08 -2.69 14.23
CA TRP A 55 1.17 -3.79 13.90
C TRP A 55 0.45 -3.62 12.54
N LYS A 56 0.19 -2.37 12.10
CA LYS A 56 -0.45 -2.10 10.81
C LYS A 56 0.53 -2.27 9.66
N ILE A 57 1.80 -1.92 9.89
CA ILE A 57 2.90 -2.16 8.95
C ILE A 57 3.14 -3.68 8.84
N GLU A 58 3.22 -4.38 9.96
CA GLU A 58 3.37 -5.84 10.02
C GLU A 58 2.22 -6.56 9.31
N LYS A 59 0.97 -6.19 9.59
CA LYS A 59 -0.21 -6.73 8.90
C LYS A 59 -0.18 -6.44 7.39
N TYR A 60 0.28 -5.24 7.01
CA TYR A 60 0.39 -4.88 5.60
C TYR A 60 1.45 -5.72 4.88
N SER A 61 2.57 -6.00 5.55
CA SER A 61 3.68 -6.82 5.04
C SER A 61 3.37 -8.32 5.07
N SER A 62 2.65 -8.83 6.07
CA SER A 62 2.36 -10.27 6.22
C SER A 62 1.41 -10.82 5.15
N THR A 63 0.66 -9.93 4.49
CA THR A 63 -0.19 -10.25 3.34
C THR A 63 0.56 -10.27 2.00
N LEU A 64 1.89 -10.20 2.00
CA LEU A 64 2.70 -10.58 0.84
C LEU A 64 2.30 -11.99 0.41
N PHE A 65 2.01 -12.17 -0.87
CA PHE A 65 1.83 -13.51 -1.41
C PHE A 65 3.09 -14.33 -1.10
N LYS A 66 3.02 -15.26 -0.16
CA LYS A 66 3.97 -16.36 -0.01
C LYS A 66 3.80 -17.26 -1.23
N ARG A 67 4.35 -16.86 -2.38
CA ARG A 67 4.33 -17.69 -3.58
C ARG A 67 5.30 -18.84 -3.37
N HIS A 68 4.82 -19.97 -2.86
CA HIS A 68 5.49 -21.26 -3.06
C HIS A 68 5.15 -21.87 -4.43
N GLN A 69 4.69 -21.06 -5.40
CA GLN A 69 4.21 -21.53 -6.71
C GLN A 69 4.64 -20.55 -7.82
N GLY A 70 5.06 -21.10 -8.96
CA GLY A 70 5.54 -20.34 -10.13
C GLY A 70 7.06 -20.32 -10.27
N SER A 71 7.59 -19.74 -11.35
CA SER A 71 9.03 -19.75 -11.71
C SER A 71 9.97 -18.99 -10.77
N MET A 72 9.44 -18.29 -9.76
CA MET A 72 10.20 -17.79 -8.61
C MET A 72 9.95 -18.70 -7.40
N LEU A 73 10.47 -19.92 -7.44
CA LEU A 73 10.62 -20.73 -6.24
C LEU A 73 11.88 -20.23 -5.52
N ILE A 74 11.70 -19.59 -4.38
CA ILE A 74 12.80 -19.37 -3.45
C ILE A 74 13.02 -20.74 -2.78
N ASN A 75 14.13 -21.40 -3.11
CA ASN A 75 14.56 -22.60 -2.42
C ASN A 75 15.12 -22.16 -1.06
N ASP A 76 14.31 -22.26 -0.02
CA ASP A 76 14.81 -22.24 1.35
C ASP A 76 15.51 -23.60 1.60
N LYS A 77 16.80 -23.68 1.27
CA LYS A 77 17.68 -24.76 1.71
C LYS A 77 18.43 -24.27 2.95
N GLU A 78 17.97 -24.71 4.11
CA GLU A 78 18.83 -24.94 5.29
C GLU A 78 19.19 -26.43 5.33
#